data_AF-A0A7C1HGX2-F1
#
_entry.id   AF-A0A7C1HGX2-F1
#
_cell.length_a   1.000
_cell.length_b   1.000
_cell.length_c   1.000
_cell.angle_alpha   90.00
_cell.angle_beta   90.00
_cell.angle_gamma   90.00
#
_symmetry.space_group_name_H-M   'P 1'
#
loop_
_entity.id
_entity.type
_entity.pdbx_description
1 polymer ?
#
loop_
_entity_poly.entity_id
_entity_poly.type
_entity_poly.pdbx_seq_one_letter_code
_entity_poly.pdbx_strand_id
1 'polypeptide(L)'
;MTLLKPEELLRGISYIPPKTNWMDVPLEIKPSRYCYAAGPASLEYVSMPNPRDWNPLEDDWKLPDNWKEIVINGMKERLEKFRSFKVFMDICVRCGACADKCHFFIGSGDPKNMPVLRAELIRSVYRGELTKAGQILGRLAGGRKLTLDVLKEWWYYLYQCSECRRCSVYCPYGIDTAEITIIGRELLNLLGLNIDWIAKPVANCYRTGNHMGIQPHAMKGMFDFFCDEIEDITGVRVEP
;
A
#
# COMPACT_ATOMS: atom_id res chain seq x y z
N MET A 1 -28.82 7.27 -8.09
CA MET A 1 -27.72 8.12 -8.60
C MET A 1 -27.47 7.73 -10.04
N THR A 2 -27.64 8.65 -10.98
CA THR A 2 -27.27 8.43 -12.39
C THR A 2 -25.76 8.29 -12.46
N LEU A 3 -25.25 7.18 -13.02
CA LEU A 3 -23.82 7.00 -13.22
C LEU A 3 -23.32 8.06 -14.21
N LEU A 4 -22.30 8.82 -13.81
CA LEU A 4 -21.67 9.82 -14.67
C LEU A 4 -21.02 9.14 -15.88
N LYS A 5 -21.03 9.82 -17.04
CA LYS A 5 -20.31 9.34 -18.22
C LYS A 5 -18.79 9.44 -18.00
N PRO A 6 -17.97 8.62 -18.67
CA PRO A 6 -16.51 8.67 -18.53
C PRO A 6 -15.92 10.07 -18.76
N GLU A 7 -16.43 10.81 -19.75
CA GLU A 7 -15.94 12.16 -20.05
C GLU A 7 -16.26 13.16 -18.93
N GLU A 8 -17.40 13.00 -18.26
CA GLU A 8 -17.81 13.83 -17.13
C GLU A 8 -16.96 13.53 -15.89
N LEU A 9 -16.63 12.27 -15.66
CA LEU A 9 -15.71 11.85 -14.60
C LEU A 9 -14.32 12.45 -14.80
N LEU A 10 -13.78 12.39 -16.03
CA LEU A 10 -12.47 12.94 -16.35
C LEU A 10 -12.42 14.47 -16.23
N ARG A 11 -13.48 15.19 -16.61
CA ARG A 11 -13.58 16.64 -16.43
C ARG A 11 -13.58 17.07 -14.97
N GLY A 12 -14.00 16.20 -14.05
CA GLY A 12 -13.98 16.46 -12.62
C GLY A 12 -12.60 16.36 -11.96
N ILE A 13 -11.59 15.86 -12.67
CA ILE A 13 -10.24 15.69 -12.12
C ILE A 13 -9.43 16.97 -12.33
N SER A 14 -9.00 17.59 -11.24
CA SER A 14 -8.07 18.74 -11.26
C SER A 14 -6.66 18.27 -10.93
N TYR A 15 -5.71 18.60 -11.80
CA TYR A 15 -4.27 18.40 -11.55
C TYR A 15 -3.57 19.64 -10.99
N ILE A 16 -4.33 20.72 -10.74
CA ILE A 16 -3.78 21.95 -10.14
C ILE A 16 -3.48 21.66 -8.68
N PRO A 17 -2.21 21.77 -8.22
CA PRO A 17 -1.87 21.51 -6.83
C PRO A 17 -2.63 22.46 -5.87
N PRO A 18 -3.12 21.94 -4.73
CA PRO A 18 -3.72 22.78 -3.69
C PRO A 18 -2.74 23.85 -3.19
N LYS A 19 -3.26 25.02 -2.81
CA LYS A 19 -2.46 26.08 -2.15
C LYS A 19 -2.00 25.65 -0.75
N THR A 20 -2.79 24.82 -0.08
CA THR A 20 -2.50 24.28 1.24
C THR A 20 -1.35 23.28 1.18
N ASN A 21 -0.43 23.34 2.13
CA ASN A 21 0.64 22.36 2.25
C ASN A 21 0.05 20.96 2.48
N TRP A 22 0.59 19.96 1.80
CA TRP A 22 0.10 18.58 1.88
C TRP A 22 0.12 17.99 3.30
N MET A 23 1.01 18.47 4.18
CA MET A 23 1.06 18.05 5.59
C MET A 23 -0.12 18.61 6.42
N ASP A 24 -0.77 19.66 5.93
CA ASP A 24 -1.91 20.34 6.57
C ASP A 24 -3.25 19.90 5.99
N VAL A 25 -3.24 19.14 4.88
CA VAL A 25 -4.44 18.55 4.30
C VAL A 25 -4.82 17.33 5.13
N PRO A 26 -5.96 17.34 5.84
CA PRO A 26 -6.39 16.20 6.64
C PRO A 26 -6.65 14.98 5.74
N LEU A 27 -6.55 13.79 6.32
CA LEU A 27 -6.92 12.56 5.63
C LEU A 27 -8.45 12.50 5.52
N GLU A 28 -8.95 12.29 4.31
CA GLU A 28 -10.36 12.02 4.05
C GLU A 28 -10.48 10.64 3.38
N ILE A 29 -10.91 9.64 4.14
CA ILE A 29 -11.13 8.29 3.62
C ILE A 29 -12.48 8.26 2.91
N LYS A 30 -12.46 8.41 1.59
CA LYS A 30 -13.67 8.49 0.77
C LYS A 30 -14.31 7.10 0.58
N PRO A 31 -15.64 6.97 0.81
CA PRO A 31 -16.37 5.74 0.49
C PRO A 31 -16.08 5.26 -0.93
N SER A 32 -15.97 3.94 -1.11
CA SER A 32 -15.64 3.30 -2.38
C SER A 32 -14.24 3.60 -2.96
N ARG A 33 -13.37 4.31 -2.22
CA ARG A 33 -11.97 4.61 -2.63
C ARG A 33 -10.93 4.15 -1.60
N TYR A 34 -11.33 3.27 -0.68
CA TYR A 34 -10.47 2.68 0.34
C TYR A 34 -10.59 1.16 0.31
N CYS A 35 -9.53 0.48 0.74
CA CYS A 35 -9.55 -0.97 0.92
C CYS A 35 -10.31 -1.33 2.21
N TYR A 36 -10.74 -2.58 2.38
CA TYR A 36 -11.27 -3.03 3.68
C TYR A 36 -10.14 -3.64 4.52
N ALA A 37 -10.21 -3.44 5.84
CA ALA A 37 -9.31 -4.06 6.79
C ALA A 37 -9.36 -5.59 6.68
N ALA A 38 -8.24 -6.26 6.91
CA ALA A 38 -8.18 -7.72 6.96
C ALA A 38 -9.00 -8.28 8.12
N GLY A 39 -9.74 -9.37 7.87
CA GLY A 39 -10.42 -10.10 8.94
C GLY A 39 -9.44 -10.80 9.89
N PRO A 40 -9.72 -10.83 11.21
CA PRO A 40 -8.81 -11.37 12.24
C PRO A 40 -8.39 -12.81 11.98
N ALA A 41 -9.33 -13.67 11.57
CA ALA A 41 -9.07 -15.07 11.28
C ALA A 41 -7.99 -15.28 10.19
N SER A 42 -7.90 -14.39 9.20
CA SER A 42 -6.88 -14.49 8.16
C SER A 42 -5.49 -14.15 8.70
N LEU A 43 -5.40 -13.19 9.62
CA LEU A 43 -4.14 -12.80 10.26
C LEU A 43 -3.68 -13.88 11.24
N GLU A 44 -4.59 -14.43 12.05
CA GLU A 44 -4.32 -15.52 12.99
C GLU A 44 -3.78 -16.76 12.29
N TYR A 45 -4.34 -17.11 11.12
CA TYR A 45 -3.95 -18.31 10.37
C TYR A 45 -2.47 -18.33 9.98
N VAL A 46 -1.87 -17.15 9.78
CA VAL A 46 -0.45 -16.99 9.43
C VAL A 46 0.37 -16.32 10.53
N SER A 47 -0.15 -16.34 11.76
CA SER A 47 0.53 -15.80 12.95
C SER A 47 0.98 -14.34 12.80
N MET A 48 0.19 -13.52 12.09
CA MET A 48 0.43 -12.07 11.97
C MET A 48 0.11 -11.36 13.30
N PRO A 49 0.80 -10.26 13.62
CA PRO A 49 0.61 -9.55 14.88
C PRO A 49 -0.74 -8.83 14.94
N ASN A 50 -1.23 -8.65 16.17
CA ASN A 50 -2.43 -7.87 16.52
C ASN A 50 -3.69 -8.18 15.65
N PRO A 51 -4.10 -9.46 15.51
CA PRO A 51 -5.34 -9.80 14.82
C PRO A 51 -6.54 -9.26 15.61
N ARG A 52 -7.40 -8.49 14.94
CA ARG A 52 -8.60 -7.89 15.54
C ARG A 52 -9.56 -7.38 14.47
N ASP A 53 -10.81 -7.18 14.86
CA ASP A 53 -11.76 -6.40 14.06
C ASP A 53 -11.54 -4.89 14.27
N TRP A 54 -11.31 -4.18 13.17
CA TRP A 54 -11.17 -2.73 13.12
C TRP A 54 -11.66 -2.20 11.76
N ASN A 55 -12.13 -0.95 11.73
CA ASN A 55 -12.60 -0.31 10.50
C ASN A 55 -11.71 0.91 10.17
N PRO A 56 -11.26 1.07 8.92
CA PRO A 56 -10.50 2.25 8.50
C PRO A 56 -11.21 3.58 8.76
N LEU A 57 -12.55 3.57 8.77
CA LEU A 57 -13.38 4.76 9.00
C LEU A 57 -13.54 5.12 10.48
N GLU A 58 -13.15 4.23 11.40
CA GLU A 58 -13.22 4.49 12.84
C GLU A 58 -12.01 5.29 13.34
N ASP A 59 -12.22 6.03 14.42
CA ASP A 59 -11.18 6.83 15.06
C ASP A 59 -10.14 5.96 15.79
N ASP A 60 -10.61 4.94 16.52
CA ASP A 60 -9.75 4.01 17.22
C ASP A 60 -9.52 2.75 16.40
N TRP A 61 -8.26 2.51 16.02
CA TRP A 61 -7.84 1.31 15.31
C TRP A 61 -7.40 0.21 16.27
N LYS A 62 -7.57 0.35 17.59
CA LYS A 62 -7.26 -0.66 18.61
C LYS A 62 -5.80 -1.15 18.54
N LEU A 63 -4.88 -0.21 18.40
CA LEU A 63 -3.45 -0.50 18.29
C LEU A 63 -2.84 -0.79 19.67
N PRO A 64 -1.74 -1.57 19.77
CA PRO A 64 -1.04 -1.76 21.03
C PRO A 64 -0.48 -0.44 21.54
N ASP A 65 -0.38 -0.24 22.85
CA ASP A 65 0.07 1.04 23.45
C ASP A 65 1.44 1.51 22.93
N ASN A 66 2.34 0.57 22.62
CA ASN A 66 3.68 0.83 22.10
C ASN A 66 3.76 0.84 20.55
N TRP A 67 2.64 0.99 19.83
CA TRP A 67 2.63 0.93 18.35
C TRP A 67 3.63 1.87 17.67
N LYS A 68 3.86 3.06 18.24
CA LYS A 68 4.86 4.02 17.71
C LYS A 68 6.25 3.43 17.76
N GLU A 69 6.62 2.81 18.87
CA GLU A 69 7.93 2.19 19.05
C GLU A 69 8.12 1.03 18.09
N ILE A 70 7.09 0.20 17.89
CA ILE A 70 7.09 -0.90 16.92
C ILE A 70 7.41 -0.36 15.51
N VAL A 71 6.72 0.69 15.07
CA VAL A 71 6.92 1.27 13.72
C VAL A 71 8.29 1.93 13.59
N ILE A 72 8.72 2.71 14.59
CA ILE A 72 10.00 3.43 14.55
C ILE A 72 11.19 2.46 14.58
N ASN A 73 11.13 1.42 15.43
CA ASN A 73 12.18 0.39 15.48
C ASN A 73 12.15 -0.46 14.20
N GLY A 74 10.97 -0.82 13.70
CA GLY A 74 10.83 -1.48 12.41
C GLY A 74 11.46 -0.67 11.27
N MET A 75 11.24 0.65 11.24
CA MET A 75 11.85 1.52 10.24
C MET A 75 13.37 1.58 10.36
N LYS A 76 13.93 1.66 11.57
CA LYS A 76 15.38 1.59 11.81
C LYS A 76 15.98 0.28 11.27
N GLU A 77 15.36 -0.85 11.58
CA GLU A 77 15.80 -2.17 11.08
C GLU A 77 15.84 -2.21 9.55
N ARG A 78 14.80 -1.69 8.87
CA ARG A 78 14.76 -1.65 7.40
C ARG A 78 15.80 -0.69 6.81
N LEU A 79 16.10 0.43 7.48
CA LEU A 79 17.16 1.37 7.06
C LEU A 79 18.56 0.78 7.19
N GLU A 80 18.79 -0.09 8.18
CA GLU A 80 20.06 -0.81 8.37
C GLU A 80 20.20 -1.97 7.37
N LYS A 81 19.12 -2.73 7.16
CA LYS A 81 19.10 -3.91 6.30
C LYS A 81 19.11 -3.58 4.80
N PHE A 82 18.39 -2.54 4.39
CA PHE A 82 18.18 -2.21 2.98
C PHE A 82 18.86 -0.89 2.60
N ARG A 83 20.03 -1.00 1.96
CA ARG A 83 20.76 0.18 1.44
C ARG A 83 19.91 0.99 0.46
N SER A 84 19.14 0.33 -0.39
CA SER A 84 18.20 0.95 -1.33
C SER A 84 17.22 1.86 -0.61
N PHE A 85 16.53 1.35 0.42
CA PHE A 85 15.59 2.13 1.22
C PHE A 85 16.25 3.38 1.83
N LYS A 86 17.41 3.22 2.48
CA LYS A 86 18.17 4.33 3.04
C LYS A 86 18.48 5.40 1.99
N VAL A 87 19.07 5.01 0.86
CA VAL A 87 19.41 5.93 -0.24
C VAL A 87 18.15 6.62 -0.78
N PHE A 88 17.07 5.88 -1.00
CA PHE A 88 15.81 6.41 -1.53
C PHE A 88 15.11 7.40 -0.59
N MET A 89 15.36 7.31 0.72
CA MET A 89 14.89 8.30 1.68
C MET A 89 15.64 9.64 1.57
N ASP A 90 16.90 9.61 1.14
CA ASP A 90 17.81 10.76 1.16
C ASP A 90 17.90 11.51 -0.19
N ILE A 91 17.92 10.79 -1.31
CA ILE A 91 18.31 11.40 -2.60
C ILE A 91 17.16 12.02 -3.41
N CYS A 92 15.92 11.92 -2.94
CA CYS A 92 14.77 12.46 -3.66
C CYS A 92 14.79 14.00 -3.67
N VAL A 93 15.02 14.60 -4.84
CA VAL A 93 14.99 16.07 -5.03
C VAL A 93 13.59 16.63 -5.32
N ARG A 94 12.56 15.78 -5.26
CA ARG A 94 11.15 16.14 -5.52
C ARG A 94 10.89 16.78 -6.89
N CYS A 95 11.59 16.32 -7.94
CA CYS A 95 11.44 16.84 -9.30
C CYS A 95 10.07 16.55 -9.96
N GLY A 96 9.29 15.61 -9.43
CA GLY A 96 7.96 15.30 -9.95
C GLY A 96 7.92 14.44 -11.22
N ALA A 97 9.05 14.00 -11.77
CA ALA A 97 9.12 13.20 -13.01
C ALA A 97 8.32 11.88 -12.97
N CYS A 98 8.01 11.38 -11.77
CA CYS A 98 7.19 10.19 -11.55
C CYS A 98 5.68 10.47 -11.41
N ALA A 99 5.26 11.73 -11.27
CA ALA A 99 3.88 12.10 -10.91
C ALA A 99 2.86 11.62 -11.95
N ASP A 100 3.03 12.04 -13.21
CA ASP A 100 2.17 11.71 -14.34
C ASP A 100 2.28 10.26 -14.83
N LYS A 101 3.07 9.42 -14.14
CA LYS A 101 3.22 7.99 -14.45
C LYS A 101 2.35 7.09 -13.58
N CYS A 102 1.77 7.64 -12.51
CA CYS A 102 0.94 6.90 -11.57
C CYS A 102 -0.53 6.93 -11.98
N HIS A 103 -1.12 5.77 -12.26
CA HIS A 103 -2.55 5.66 -12.59
C HIS A 103 -3.45 6.23 -11.49
N PHE A 104 -3.09 6.08 -10.22
CA PHE A 104 -3.87 6.59 -9.09
C PHE A 104 -3.80 8.11 -9.00
N PHE A 105 -2.67 8.73 -9.33
CA PHE A 105 -2.60 10.18 -9.43
C PHE A 105 -3.41 10.69 -10.63
N ILE A 106 -3.22 10.10 -11.81
CA ILE A 106 -3.94 10.48 -13.02
C ILE A 106 -5.45 10.34 -12.82
N GLY A 107 -5.92 9.26 -12.20
CA GLY A 107 -7.34 9.02 -11.98
C GLY A 107 -7.99 9.82 -10.84
N SER A 108 -7.21 10.50 -9.99
CA SER A 108 -7.75 11.22 -8.83
C SER A 108 -7.40 12.69 -8.75
N GLY A 109 -6.30 13.13 -9.36
CA GLY A 109 -5.71 14.45 -9.16
C GLY A 109 -5.13 14.66 -7.76
N ASP A 110 -5.20 13.66 -6.87
CA ASP A 110 -4.77 13.78 -5.48
C ASP A 110 -3.23 13.82 -5.38
N PRO A 111 -2.63 14.92 -4.89
CA PRO A 111 -1.19 15.02 -4.76
C PRO A 111 -0.55 13.89 -3.94
N LYS A 112 -1.24 13.36 -2.92
CA LYS A 112 -0.71 12.28 -2.07
C LYS A 112 -0.64 10.94 -2.81
N ASN A 113 -1.29 10.84 -3.96
CA ASN A 113 -1.14 9.74 -4.89
C ASN A 113 0.00 9.91 -5.91
N MET A 114 0.61 11.09 -6.03
CA MET A 114 1.85 11.23 -6.80
C MET A 114 2.94 10.37 -6.16
N PRO A 115 3.75 9.58 -6.90
CA PRO A 115 4.72 8.68 -6.29
C PRO A 115 5.77 9.41 -5.43
N VAL A 116 6.17 10.62 -5.85
CA VAL A 116 7.05 11.49 -5.05
C VAL A 116 6.46 11.76 -3.67
N LEU A 117 5.19 12.17 -3.60
CA LEU A 117 4.55 12.59 -2.36
C LEU A 117 4.07 11.40 -1.52
N ARG A 118 3.59 10.33 -2.14
CA ARG A 118 3.30 9.06 -1.45
C ARG A 118 4.52 8.58 -0.67
N ALA A 119 5.70 8.66 -1.29
CA ALA A 119 6.95 8.34 -0.60
C ALA A 119 7.35 9.40 0.46
N GLU A 120 6.98 10.68 0.28
CA GLU A 120 7.15 11.71 1.32
C GLU A 120 6.32 11.43 2.58
N LEU A 121 5.22 10.68 2.49
CA LEU A 121 4.46 10.28 3.68
C LEU A 121 5.35 9.57 4.70
N ILE A 122 6.21 8.67 4.22
CA ILE A 122 7.19 7.93 5.03
C ILE A 122 8.46 8.76 5.26
N ARG A 123 9.03 9.39 4.21
CA ARG A 123 10.27 10.19 4.34
C ARG A 123 10.13 11.33 5.36
N SER A 124 8.95 11.92 5.48
CA SER A 124 8.70 12.99 6.45
C SER A 124 8.81 12.51 7.90
N VAL A 125 8.36 11.29 8.20
CA VAL A 125 8.55 10.68 9.52
C VAL A 125 10.00 10.22 9.70
N TYR A 126 10.62 9.63 8.68
CA TYR A 126 12.05 9.32 8.70
C TYR A 126 12.89 10.55 9.09
N ARG A 127 12.65 11.70 8.43
CA ARG A 127 13.35 12.95 8.78
C ARG A 127 13.00 13.43 10.18
N GLY A 128 11.71 13.47 10.53
CA GLY A 128 11.23 14.02 11.80
C GLY A 128 11.58 13.19 13.03
N GLU A 129 11.74 11.88 12.90
CA GLU A 129 11.93 10.96 14.03
C GLU A 129 13.32 10.31 14.05
N LEU A 130 14.01 10.17 12.90
CA LEU A 130 15.24 9.39 12.79
C LEU A 130 16.48 10.19 12.35
N THR A 131 16.32 11.43 11.88
CA THR A 131 17.47 12.28 11.50
C THR A 131 17.63 13.45 12.46
N LYS A 132 18.86 13.72 12.92
CA LYS A 132 19.14 14.85 13.84
C LYS A 132 18.71 16.19 13.23
N ALA A 133 19.04 16.42 11.96
CA ALA A 133 18.68 17.65 11.25
C ALA A 133 17.15 17.81 11.15
N GLY A 134 16.42 16.74 10.81
CA GLY A 134 14.97 16.79 10.72
C GLY A 134 14.25 16.89 12.07
N GLN A 135 14.82 16.34 13.15
CA GLN A 135 14.32 16.53 14.51
C GLN A 135 14.46 17.99 14.98
N ILE A 136 15.56 18.66 14.61
CA ILE A 136 15.83 20.07 14.97
C ILE A 136 15.01 21.02 14.10
N LEU A 137 15.05 20.85 12.78
CA LEU A 137 14.41 21.76 11.82
C LEU A 137 12.92 21.46 11.63
N GLY A 138 12.43 20.30 12.07
CA GLY A 138 11.05 19.87 11.97
C GLY A 138 10.51 20.04 10.55
N ARG A 139 9.40 20.78 10.44
CA ARG A 139 8.73 21.06 9.17
C ARG A 139 9.61 21.75 8.13
N LEU A 140 10.60 22.55 8.53
CA LEU A 140 11.49 23.25 7.59
C LEU A 140 12.35 22.27 6.79
N ALA A 141 12.76 21.15 7.41
CA ALA A 141 13.42 20.04 6.73
C ALA A 141 12.42 19.03 6.12
N GLY A 142 11.12 19.35 6.10
CA GLY A 142 10.06 18.43 5.70
C GLY A 142 9.89 17.25 6.66
N GLY A 143 10.31 17.38 7.91
CA GLY A 143 10.11 16.40 8.98
C GLY A 143 8.76 16.58 9.67
N ARG A 144 8.11 15.48 10.07
CA ARG A 144 6.93 15.47 10.95
C ARG A 144 6.95 14.30 11.91
N LYS A 145 6.22 14.40 13.01
CA LYS A 145 6.10 13.32 14.00
C LYS A 145 5.20 12.19 13.50
N LEU A 146 5.43 10.98 13.99
CA LEU A 146 4.53 9.85 13.78
C LEU A 146 3.32 9.95 14.73
N THR A 147 2.19 10.41 14.20
CA THR A 147 0.89 10.44 14.89
C THR A 147 -0.03 9.36 14.32
N LEU A 148 -1.15 9.09 15.01
CA LEU A 148 -2.14 8.11 14.51
C LEU A 148 -2.67 8.56 13.15
N ASP A 149 -3.00 9.84 12.96
CA ASP A 149 -3.48 10.36 11.66
C ASP A 149 -2.47 10.17 10.54
N VAL A 150 -1.17 10.35 10.83
CA VAL A 150 -0.08 10.07 9.87
C VAL A 150 -0.01 8.59 9.53
N LEU A 151 -0.19 7.70 10.51
CA LEU A 151 -0.24 6.25 10.28
C LEU A 151 -1.48 5.87 9.44
N LYS A 152 -2.64 6.46 9.69
CA LYS A 152 -3.85 6.26 8.88
C LYS A 152 -3.65 6.74 7.45
N GLU A 153 -2.95 7.86 7.29
CA GLU A 153 -2.58 8.39 5.98
C GLU A 153 -1.67 7.43 5.21
N TRP A 154 -0.68 6.84 5.89
CA TRP A 154 0.15 5.79 5.30
C TRP A 154 -0.71 4.63 4.83
N TRP A 155 -1.56 4.10 5.71
CA TRP A 155 -2.40 2.97 5.35
C TRP A 155 -3.26 3.27 4.12
N TYR A 156 -3.94 4.42 4.08
CA TYR A 156 -4.81 4.79 2.97
C TYR A 156 -4.05 4.90 1.64
N TYR A 157 -2.97 5.68 1.58
CA TYR A 157 -2.28 5.95 0.31
C TYR A 157 -1.31 4.84 -0.11
N LEU A 158 -0.72 4.11 0.83
CA LEU A 158 0.16 3.00 0.52
C LEU A 158 -0.63 1.81 -0.02
N TYR A 159 -1.82 1.50 0.52
CA TYR A 159 -2.66 0.43 -0.03
C TYR A 159 -3.35 0.79 -1.36
N GLN A 160 -3.40 2.08 -1.73
CA GLN A 160 -3.80 2.48 -3.08
C GLN A 160 -2.73 2.19 -4.16
N CYS A 161 -1.46 2.06 -3.81
CA CYS A 161 -0.42 1.78 -4.81
C CYS A 161 -0.56 0.37 -5.40
N SER A 162 -0.54 0.21 -6.72
CA SER A 162 -0.52 -1.13 -7.34
C SER A 162 0.88 -1.74 -7.46
N GLU A 163 1.92 -1.07 -6.95
CA GLU A 163 3.31 -1.50 -7.03
C GLU A 163 3.81 -1.78 -8.47
N CYS A 164 3.17 -1.19 -9.48
CA CYS A 164 3.50 -1.40 -10.90
C CYS A 164 4.90 -0.90 -11.35
N ARG A 165 5.67 -0.28 -10.46
CA ARG A 165 7.04 0.23 -10.68
C ARG A 165 7.25 1.21 -11.84
N ARG A 166 6.21 1.72 -12.51
CA ARG A 166 6.36 2.79 -13.53
C ARG A 166 7.11 4.00 -12.98
N CYS A 167 6.82 4.40 -11.75
CA CYS A 167 7.53 5.45 -11.02
C CYS A 167 9.06 5.26 -10.94
N SER A 168 9.53 4.00 -10.85
CA SER A 168 10.96 3.66 -10.80
C SER A 168 11.64 3.90 -12.15
N VAL A 169 10.97 3.46 -13.23
CA VAL A 169 11.48 3.59 -14.61
C VAL A 169 11.74 5.06 -15.00
N TYR A 170 10.91 5.99 -14.53
CA TYR A 170 10.98 7.40 -14.89
C TYR A 170 11.71 8.28 -13.86
N CYS A 171 12.19 7.71 -12.75
CA CYS A 171 12.93 8.51 -11.78
C CYS A 171 14.37 8.75 -12.27
N PRO A 172 14.81 10.01 -12.48
CA PRO A 172 16.18 10.28 -12.93
C PRO A 172 17.25 9.94 -11.86
N TYR A 173 16.83 9.71 -10.62
CA TYR A 173 17.69 9.29 -9.50
C TYR A 173 17.62 7.77 -9.25
N GLY A 174 16.87 7.01 -10.06
CA GLY A 174 16.71 5.56 -9.89
C GLY A 174 15.94 5.15 -8.64
N ILE A 175 15.09 6.01 -8.08
CA ILE A 175 14.31 5.73 -6.87
C ILE A 175 13.13 4.82 -7.21
N ASP A 176 13.11 3.61 -6.65
CA ASP A 176 11.95 2.75 -6.70
C ASP A 176 10.95 3.09 -5.59
N THR A 177 9.95 3.92 -5.90
CA THR A 177 8.89 4.23 -4.92
C THR A 177 7.93 3.07 -4.64
N ALA A 178 7.91 2.02 -5.47
CA ALA A 178 7.17 0.80 -5.15
C ALA A 178 7.88 0.05 -4.02
N GLU A 179 9.22 -0.01 -4.02
CA GLU A 179 9.98 -0.59 -2.90
C GLU A 179 9.73 0.17 -1.58
N ILE A 180 9.72 1.51 -1.62
CA ILE A 180 9.32 2.33 -0.47
C ILE A 180 7.91 1.95 0.01
N THR A 181 6.98 1.68 -0.92
CA THR A 181 5.61 1.30 -0.58
C THR A 181 5.53 -0.11 0.03
N ILE A 182 6.28 -1.08 -0.50
CA ILE A 182 6.38 -2.44 0.05
C ILE A 182 6.89 -2.38 1.49
N ILE A 183 7.96 -1.63 1.75
CA ILE A 183 8.48 -1.44 3.10
C ILE A 183 7.47 -0.72 3.98
N GLY A 184 6.79 0.31 3.48
CA GLY A 184 5.73 0.99 4.23
C GLY A 184 4.57 0.07 4.62
N ARG A 185 4.15 -0.83 3.72
CA ARG A 185 3.13 -1.86 4.00
C ARG A 185 3.66 -2.90 4.99
N GLU A 186 4.92 -3.27 4.91
CA GLU A 186 5.56 -4.15 5.90
C GLU A 186 5.56 -3.51 7.30
N LEU A 187 5.86 -2.22 7.42
CA LEU A 187 5.77 -1.47 8.69
C LEU A 187 4.34 -1.44 9.25
N LEU A 188 3.33 -1.31 8.37
CA LEU A 188 1.92 -1.41 8.77
C LEU A 188 1.56 -2.83 9.22
N ASN A 189 2.11 -3.85 8.56
CA ASN A 189 1.89 -5.25 8.92
C ASN A 189 2.43 -5.60 10.31
N LEU A 190 3.47 -4.92 10.82
CA LEU A 190 3.94 -5.07 12.20
C LEU A 190 2.86 -4.75 13.25
N LEU A 191 1.82 -4.00 12.85
CA LEU A 191 0.68 -3.62 13.69
C LEU A 191 -0.62 -4.39 13.34
N GLY A 192 -0.54 -5.37 12.44
CA GLY A 192 -1.71 -6.08 11.90
C GLY A 192 -2.56 -5.21 10.95
N LEU A 193 -2.03 -4.09 10.46
CA LEU A 193 -2.75 -3.18 9.56
C LEU A 193 -2.62 -3.64 8.10
N ASN A 194 -3.27 -4.76 7.79
CA ASN A 194 -3.37 -5.33 6.45
C ASN A 194 -4.78 -5.11 5.84
N ILE A 195 -4.94 -5.43 4.56
CA ILE A 195 -6.21 -5.37 3.84
C ILE A 195 -6.72 -6.78 3.54
N ASP A 196 -8.04 -6.98 3.50
CA ASP A 196 -8.61 -8.32 3.30
C ASP A 196 -8.17 -8.96 1.97
N TRP A 197 -8.06 -8.14 0.92
CA TRP A 197 -7.60 -8.54 -0.41
C TRP A 197 -6.17 -9.09 -0.45
N ILE A 198 -5.36 -8.88 0.60
CA ILE A 198 -4.01 -9.45 0.69
C ILE A 198 -3.98 -10.55 1.75
N ALA A 199 -4.46 -10.28 2.97
CA ALA A 199 -4.38 -11.22 4.08
C ALA A 199 -5.14 -12.53 3.81
N LYS A 200 -6.35 -12.46 3.24
CA LYS A 200 -7.17 -13.65 3.00
C LYS A 200 -6.58 -14.56 1.92
N PRO A 201 -6.12 -14.07 0.75
CA PRO A 201 -5.38 -14.90 -0.19
C PRO A 201 -4.11 -15.52 0.38
N VAL A 202 -3.36 -14.78 1.22
CA VAL A 202 -2.19 -15.32 1.91
C VAL A 202 -2.60 -16.50 2.82
N ALA A 203 -3.61 -16.33 3.67
CA ALA A 203 -4.13 -17.41 4.51
C ALA A 203 -4.62 -18.61 3.68
N ASN A 204 -5.28 -18.37 2.54
CA ASN A 204 -5.71 -19.42 1.62
C ASN A 204 -4.54 -20.21 1.02
N CYS A 205 -3.43 -19.56 0.67
CA CYS A 205 -2.23 -20.24 0.19
C CYS A 205 -1.71 -21.23 1.23
N TYR A 206 -1.65 -20.86 2.50
CA TYR A 206 -1.24 -21.76 3.58
C TYR A 206 -2.26 -22.88 3.83
N ARG A 207 -3.56 -22.59 3.71
CA ARG A 207 -4.64 -23.54 4.01
C ARG A 207 -4.90 -24.56 2.90
N THR A 208 -4.83 -24.13 1.65
CA THR A 208 -5.31 -24.90 0.49
C THR A 208 -4.29 -24.98 -0.65
N GLY A 209 -3.10 -24.37 -0.49
CA GLY A 209 -2.07 -24.36 -1.52
C GLY A 209 -2.34 -23.38 -2.68
N ASN A 210 -3.42 -22.60 -2.64
CA ASN A 210 -3.74 -21.61 -3.67
C ASN A 210 -4.41 -20.36 -3.09
N HIS A 211 -4.24 -19.22 -3.78
CA HIS A 211 -4.71 -17.91 -3.31
C HIS A 211 -6.25 -17.76 -3.29
N MET A 212 -6.95 -18.53 -4.13
CA MET A 212 -8.41 -18.49 -4.24
C MET A 212 -9.12 -19.30 -3.15
N GLY A 213 -8.40 -20.13 -2.39
CA GLY A 213 -9.00 -21.00 -1.37
C GLY A 213 -9.71 -22.23 -1.96
N ILE A 214 -9.41 -22.58 -3.21
CA ILE A 214 -9.99 -23.72 -3.92
C ILE A 214 -9.60 -25.00 -3.19
N GLN A 215 -10.58 -25.85 -2.89
CA GLN A 215 -10.33 -27.11 -2.22
C GLN A 215 -9.70 -28.13 -3.18
N PRO A 216 -8.86 -29.07 -2.70
CA PRO A 216 -8.18 -30.03 -3.57
C PRO A 216 -9.10 -30.84 -4.50
N HIS A 217 -10.29 -31.24 -4.01
CA HIS A 217 -11.27 -31.98 -4.84
C HIS A 217 -11.87 -31.12 -5.96
N ALA A 218 -12.10 -29.83 -5.70
CA ALA A 218 -12.58 -28.89 -6.71
C ALA A 218 -11.50 -28.59 -7.77
N MET A 219 -10.24 -28.47 -7.33
CA MET A 219 -9.11 -28.33 -8.25
C MET A 219 -8.97 -29.56 -9.15
N LYS A 220 -9.06 -30.77 -8.58
CA LYS A 220 -9.04 -32.02 -9.35
C LYS A 220 -10.18 -32.05 -10.37
N GLY A 221 -11.42 -31.77 -9.94
CA GLY A 221 -12.57 -31.76 -10.84
C GLY A 221 -12.42 -30.75 -11.99
N MET A 222 -11.77 -29.61 -11.75
CA MET A 222 -11.47 -28.64 -12.80
C MET A 222 -10.42 -29.15 -13.80
N PHE A 223 -9.40 -29.88 -13.33
CA PHE A 223 -8.45 -30.54 -14.24
C PHE A 223 -9.10 -31.66 -15.05
N ASP A 224 -9.94 -32.50 -14.42
CA ASP A 224 -10.68 -33.56 -15.10
C ASP A 224 -11.56 -32.95 -16.21
N PHE A 225 -12.28 -31.87 -15.90
CA PHE A 225 -13.08 -31.10 -16.87
C PHE A 225 -12.23 -30.57 -18.04
N PHE A 226 -11.05 -29.98 -17.78
CA PHE A 226 -10.17 -29.52 -18.86
C PHE A 226 -9.61 -30.67 -19.70
N CYS A 227 -9.36 -31.84 -19.12
CA CYS A 227 -8.93 -33.02 -19.88
C CYS A 227 -10.03 -33.50 -20.81
N ASP A 228 -11.28 -33.50 -20.35
CA ASP A 228 -12.46 -33.85 -21.16
C ASP A 228 -12.65 -32.84 -22.31
N GLU A 229 -12.56 -31.52 -22.05
CA GLU A 229 -12.67 -30.50 -23.11
C GLU A 229 -11.56 -30.62 -24.18
N ILE A 230 -10.33 -30.93 -23.77
CA ILE A 230 -9.22 -31.12 -24.71
C ILE A 230 -9.46 -32.35 -25.58
N GLU A 231 -9.91 -33.47 -24.98
CA GLU A 231 -10.24 -34.69 -25.71
C GLU A 231 -11.39 -34.46 -26.71
N ASP A 232 -12.45 -33.77 -26.32
CA ASP A 232 -13.60 -33.47 -27.18
C ASP A 232 -13.20 -32.63 -28.42
N ILE A 233 -12.28 -31.69 -28.26
CA ILE A 233 -11.83 -30.80 -29.34
C ILE A 233 -10.76 -31.47 -30.22
N THR A 234 -9.83 -32.21 -29.61
CA THR A 234 -8.61 -32.68 -30.30
C THR A 234 -8.60 -34.17 -30.61
N GLY A 235 -9.47 -34.96 -29.97
CA GLY A 235 -9.48 -36.42 -29.98
C GLY A 235 -8.35 -37.05 -29.16
N VAL A 236 -7.60 -36.27 -28.35
CA VAL A 236 -6.47 -36.75 -27.56
C VAL A 236 -6.71 -36.52 -26.07
N ARG A 237 -6.73 -37.60 -25.28
CA ARG A 237 -6.80 -37.52 -23.82
C ARG A 237 -5.42 -37.22 -23.22
N VAL A 238 -5.33 -36.12 -22.47
CA VAL A 238 -4.14 -35.73 -21.71
C VAL A 238 -4.19 -36.32 -20.29
N GLU A 239 -3.05 -36.78 -19.78
CA GLU A 239 -2.87 -37.30 -18.41
C GLU A 239 -1.85 -36.42 -17.66
N PRO A 240 -2.33 -35.40 -16.91
CA PRO A 240 -1.49 -34.45 -16.18
C PRO A 240 -0.90 -34.98 -14.86
#